data_AF-A0A358TWG3-F1
#
_entry.id   AF-A0A358TWG3-F1
#
_cell.length_a   1.000
_cell.length_b   1.000
_cell.length_c   1.000
_cell.angle_alpha   90.00
_cell.angle_beta   90.00
_cell.angle_gamma   90.00
#
_symmetry.space_group_name_H-M   'P 1'
#
loop_
_entity.id
_entity.type
_entity.pdbx_description
1 polymer ?
#
loop_
_entity_poly.entity_id
_entity_poly.type
_entity_poly.pdbx_seq_one_letter_code
_entity_poly.pdbx_strand_id
1 'polypeptide(L)'
;RDMSWPSEEWLHGRIEGQALVVKLCQYLNSELINAGYKSLAPSLDERFWAKARDNKPTQNSDNNSRTDLLFTSNWSERHVAFVCGLGTFGLSKGLITKKGIAGRFGSIVTELELPPDKRMYENIYDNCSMCGACGKNCPVNAISLDKGKNHILCHEFINKTAEKCKPRYGCGKCQIGVPCESSIPKIN
;
A
#
# COMPACT_ATOMS: atom_id res chain seq x y z
N ARG A 1 1.41 -7.15 22.79
CA ARG A 1 0.45 -7.04 21.66
C ARG A 1 0.29 -8.44 21.07
N ASP A 2 -0.94 -8.95 20.92
CA ASP A 2 -1.16 -10.20 20.20
C ASP A 2 -0.75 -10.02 18.73
N MET A 3 0.09 -10.92 18.21
CA MET A 3 0.57 -10.92 16.81
C MET A 3 -0.12 -11.99 15.96
N SER A 4 -0.97 -12.83 16.54
CA SER A 4 -1.66 -13.91 15.83
C SER A 4 -2.84 -13.42 14.99
N TRP A 5 -3.65 -12.50 15.50
CA TRP A 5 -4.82 -11.93 14.81
C TRP A 5 -4.82 -10.40 14.81
N PRO A 6 -5.36 -9.72 13.77
CA PRO A 6 -5.57 -8.28 13.80
C PRO A 6 -6.48 -7.90 14.99
N SER A 7 -6.24 -6.73 15.59
CA SER A 7 -7.17 -6.19 16.59
C SER A 7 -8.33 -5.46 15.90
N GLU A 8 -9.44 -5.30 16.60
CA GLU A 8 -10.60 -4.56 16.10
C GLU A 8 -10.23 -3.13 15.70
N GLU A 9 -9.44 -2.43 16.52
CA GLU A 9 -9.01 -1.05 16.25
C GLU A 9 -8.21 -0.95 14.95
N TRP A 10 -7.36 -1.95 14.66
CA TRP A 10 -6.61 -1.98 13.41
C TRP A 10 -7.51 -2.23 12.21
N LEU A 11 -8.49 -3.13 12.34
CA LEU A 11 -9.47 -3.41 11.29
C LEU A 11 -10.29 -2.16 10.96
N HIS A 12 -10.74 -1.42 11.98
CA HIS A 12 -11.38 -0.13 11.83
C HIS A 12 -10.44 0.89 11.17
N GLY A 13 -9.25 1.11 11.70
CA GLY A 13 -8.27 2.04 11.13
C GLY A 13 -7.97 1.75 9.65
N ARG A 14 -7.96 0.48 9.25
CA ARG A 14 -7.75 0.08 7.86
C ARG A 14 -8.90 0.44 6.92
N ILE A 15 -10.14 0.19 7.32
CA ILE A 15 -11.33 0.34 6.46
C ILE A 15 -11.78 1.80 6.46
N GLU A 16 -12.05 2.36 7.63
CA GLU A 16 -12.47 3.74 7.79
C GLU A 16 -11.36 4.71 7.39
N GLY A 17 -10.09 4.38 7.66
CA GLY A 17 -8.96 5.17 7.18
C GLY A 17 -8.84 5.18 5.65
N GLN A 18 -9.20 4.09 4.97
CA GLN A 18 -9.29 4.12 3.50
C GLN A 18 -10.45 4.96 3.02
N ALA A 19 -11.62 4.87 3.67
CA ALA A 19 -12.78 5.67 3.32
C ALA A 19 -12.47 7.18 3.45
N LEU A 20 -11.70 7.57 4.48
CA LEU A 20 -11.21 8.94 4.64
C LEU A 20 -10.32 9.36 3.47
N VAL A 21 -9.33 8.54 3.10
CA VAL A 21 -8.44 8.85 1.96
C VAL A 21 -9.23 9.00 0.66
N VAL A 22 -10.22 8.13 0.42
CA VAL A 22 -11.09 8.22 -0.77
C VAL A 22 -11.86 9.55 -0.78
N LYS A 23 -12.51 9.91 0.33
CA LYS A 23 -13.24 11.18 0.43
C LYS A 23 -12.33 12.39 0.25
N LEU A 24 -11.12 12.34 0.79
CA LEU A 24 -10.12 13.39 0.62
C LEU A 24 -9.70 13.53 -0.85
N CYS A 25 -9.42 12.42 -1.55
CA CYS A 25 -9.11 12.45 -2.97
C CYS A 25 -10.27 13.01 -3.80
N GLN A 26 -11.51 12.63 -3.50
CA GLN A 26 -12.69 13.18 -4.18
C GLN A 26 -12.80 14.68 -3.97
N TYR A 27 -12.68 15.15 -2.73
CA TYR A 27 -12.74 16.57 -2.38
C TYR A 27 -11.66 17.37 -3.12
N LEU A 28 -10.39 16.98 -2.99
CA LEU A 28 -9.27 17.66 -3.64
C LEU A 28 -9.40 17.65 -5.17
N ASN A 29 -9.89 16.55 -5.75
CA ASN A 29 -10.13 16.46 -7.19
C ASN A 29 -11.22 17.44 -7.64
N SER A 30 -12.31 17.56 -6.88
CA SER A 30 -13.37 18.54 -7.15
C SER A 30 -12.85 19.98 -7.06
N GLU A 31 -12.03 20.29 -6.06
CA GLU A 31 -11.43 21.63 -5.93
C GLU A 31 -10.53 21.98 -7.13
N LEU A 32 -9.72 21.03 -7.62
CA LEU A 32 -8.89 21.23 -8.81
C LEU A 32 -9.73 21.43 -10.08
N ILE A 33 -10.80 20.66 -10.25
CA ILE A 33 -11.74 20.83 -11.38
C ILE A 33 -12.44 22.20 -11.31
N ASN A 34 -12.91 22.60 -10.13
CA ASN A 34 -13.55 23.90 -9.90
C ASN A 34 -12.60 25.06 -10.18
N ALA A 35 -11.30 24.87 -9.95
CA ALA A 35 -10.26 25.83 -10.29
C ALA A 35 -9.88 25.83 -11.79
N GLY A 36 -10.51 24.99 -12.61
CA GLY A 36 -10.34 24.96 -14.07
C GLY A 36 -9.30 23.96 -14.59
N TYR A 37 -8.74 23.09 -13.75
CA TYR A 37 -7.77 22.08 -14.16
C TYR A 37 -8.44 20.76 -14.52
N LYS A 38 -7.95 20.08 -15.57
CA LYS A 38 -8.27 18.67 -15.74
C LYS A 38 -7.60 17.89 -14.61
N SER A 39 -8.37 17.04 -13.94
CA SER A 39 -7.91 16.31 -12.77
C SER A 39 -8.69 15.02 -12.60
N LEU A 40 -8.02 13.97 -12.13
CA LEU A 40 -8.67 12.72 -11.71
C LEU A 40 -7.90 12.04 -10.57
N ALA A 41 -8.61 11.23 -9.78
CA ALA A 41 -8.01 10.33 -8.79
C ALA A 41 -7.93 8.91 -9.39
N PRO A 42 -6.73 8.40 -9.76
CA PRO A 42 -6.64 7.18 -10.55
C PRO A 42 -7.21 5.92 -9.89
N SER A 43 -7.18 5.83 -8.56
CA SER A 43 -7.78 4.69 -7.83
C SER A 43 -9.31 4.72 -7.76
N LEU A 44 -9.95 5.83 -8.18
CA LEU A 44 -11.40 6.02 -8.25
C LEU A 44 -11.92 6.08 -9.69
N ASP A 45 -11.03 6.03 -10.67
CA ASP A 45 -11.34 6.08 -12.09
C ASP A 45 -11.84 4.71 -12.57
N GLU A 46 -12.79 4.69 -13.50
CA GLU A 46 -13.37 3.46 -14.05
C GLU A 46 -12.34 2.56 -14.76
N ARG A 47 -11.22 3.14 -15.23
CA ARG A 47 -10.13 2.40 -15.88
C ARG A 47 -9.24 1.68 -14.87
N PHE A 48 -9.38 1.96 -13.57
CA PHE A 48 -8.59 1.31 -12.54
C PHE A 48 -8.88 -0.18 -12.49
N TRP A 49 -7.83 -0.98 -12.45
CA TRP A 49 -7.94 -2.42 -12.18
C TRP A 49 -6.83 -2.89 -11.26
N ALA A 50 -7.16 -3.87 -10.44
CA ALA A 50 -6.22 -4.63 -9.63
C ALA A 50 -6.51 -6.13 -9.76
N LYS A 51 -5.45 -6.93 -9.76
CA LYS A 51 -5.46 -8.39 -9.82
C LYS A 51 -4.91 -8.95 -8.51
N ALA A 52 -5.77 -9.57 -7.72
CA ALA A 52 -5.37 -10.51 -6.68
C ALA A 52 -5.29 -11.94 -7.27
N ARG A 53 -4.78 -12.90 -6.49
CA ARG A 53 -4.63 -14.30 -6.93
C ARG A 53 -5.94 -14.93 -7.45
N ASP A 54 -7.08 -14.55 -6.87
CA ASP A 54 -8.37 -15.19 -7.14
C ASP A 54 -9.21 -14.46 -8.20
N ASN A 55 -8.68 -13.40 -8.81
CA ASN A 55 -9.40 -12.69 -9.87
C ASN A 55 -9.41 -13.58 -11.12
N LYS A 56 -10.59 -14.17 -11.42
CA LYS A 56 -10.85 -14.87 -12.69
C LYS A 56 -10.32 -14.04 -13.85
N PRO A 57 -9.75 -14.67 -14.91
CA PRO A 57 -9.23 -13.94 -16.05
C PRO A 57 -10.32 -13.02 -16.61
N THR A 58 -10.04 -11.72 -16.59
CA THR A 58 -10.82 -10.74 -17.35
C THR A 58 -10.74 -11.15 -18.82
N GLN A 59 -11.89 -11.47 -19.42
CA GLN A 59 -12.10 -11.93 -20.80
C GLN A 59 -11.74 -10.88 -21.87
N ASN A 60 -10.70 -10.06 -21.64
CA ASN A 60 -10.10 -9.21 -22.67
C ASN A 60 -8.66 -9.68 -22.87
N SER A 61 -8.53 -10.78 -23.61
CA SER A 61 -7.27 -11.28 -24.13
C SER A 61 -6.90 -10.50 -25.40
N ASP A 62 -6.41 -9.27 -25.21
CA ASP A 62 -5.49 -8.74 -26.21
C ASP A 62 -4.21 -9.60 -26.12
N ASN A 63 -3.91 -10.29 -27.21
CA ASN A 63 -2.85 -11.31 -27.37
C ASN A 63 -1.41 -10.78 -27.22
N ASN A 64 -1.22 -9.71 -26.46
CA ASN A 64 0.09 -9.12 -26.13
C ASN A 64 0.23 -8.76 -24.64
N SER A 65 -0.62 -9.34 -23.79
CA SER A 65 -0.74 -8.94 -22.39
C SER A 65 0.21 -9.75 -21.50
N ARG A 66 0.90 -9.04 -20.61
CA ARG A 66 1.77 -9.57 -19.53
C ARG A 66 0.93 -10.32 -18.47
N THR A 67 0.14 -11.31 -18.90
CA THR A 67 -1.05 -11.84 -18.20
C THR A 67 -0.78 -12.70 -16.97
N ASP A 68 0.46 -13.11 -16.72
CA ASP A 68 0.77 -14.08 -15.65
C ASP A 68 1.17 -13.42 -14.31
N LEU A 69 1.16 -12.10 -14.23
CA LEU A 69 1.53 -11.37 -13.01
C LEU A 69 0.36 -11.34 -12.00
N LEU A 70 0.55 -12.02 -10.88
CA LEU A 70 -0.35 -11.96 -9.71
C LEU A 70 -0.01 -10.77 -8.79
N PHE A 71 -1.00 -10.28 -8.04
CA PHE A 71 -0.84 -9.18 -7.07
C PHE A 71 -0.36 -7.86 -7.70
N THR A 72 -1.01 -7.46 -8.79
CA THR A 72 -0.63 -6.27 -9.58
C THR A 72 -1.83 -5.37 -9.89
N SER A 73 -1.58 -4.16 -10.36
CA SER A 73 -2.59 -3.18 -10.77
C SER A 73 -2.01 -2.25 -11.84
N ASN A 74 -2.86 -1.55 -12.58
CA ASN A 74 -2.40 -0.48 -13.47
C ASN A 74 -2.02 0.82 -12.76
N TRP A 75 -2.42 0.98 -11.49
CA TRP A 75 -2.03 2.12 -10.66
C TRP A 75 -1.62 1.68 -9.26
N SER A 76 -0.54 2.24 -8.73
CA SER A 76 -0.02 1.87 -7.42
C SER A 76 0.33 3.11 -6.58
N GLU A 77 -0.51 3.36 -5.57
CA GLU A 77 -0.34 4.51 -4.66
C GLU A 77 1.02 4.53 -3.95
N ARG A 78 1.62 3.36 -3.69
CA ARG A 78 2.97 3.29 -3.10
C ARG A 78 4.07 3.68 -4.07
N HIS A 79 3.94 3.30 -5.35
CA HIS A 79 4.91 3.72 -6.37
C HIS A 79 4.80 5.21 -6.65
N VAL A 80 3.58 5.76 -6.67
CA VAL A 80 3.35 7.20 -6.77
C VAL A 80 4.01 7.93 -5.60
N ALA A 81 3.75 7.49 -4.37
CA ALA A 81 4.40 8.04 -3.18
C ALA A 81 5.95 7.94 -3.23
N PHE A 82 6.50 6.86 -3.81
CA PHE A 82 7.94 6.71 -4.03
C PHE A 82 8.49 7.68 -5.08
N VAL A 83 7.79 7.96 -6.18
CA VAL A 83 8.29 8.94 -7.17
C VAL A 83 8.11 10.37 -6.69
N CYS A 84 7.10 10.64 -5.87
CA CYS A 84 6.85 11.95 -5.22
C CYS A 84 7.69 12.20 -3.96
N GLY A 85 8.75 11.43 -3.70
CA GLY A 85 9.67 11.74 -2.60
C GLY A 85 9.19 11.41 -1.19
N LEU A 86 8.06 10.71 -1.01
CA LEU A 86 7.49 10.47 0.32
C LEU A 86 8.25 9.41 1.12
N GLY A 87 8.93 8.48 0.46
CA GLY A 87 9.68 7.42 1.13
C GLY A 87 10.06 6.25 0.23
N THR A 88 10.66 5.22 0.82
CA THR A 88 11.14 4.03 0.08
C THR A 88 10.38 2.77 0.49
N PHE A 89 10.48 1.71 -0.30
CA PHE A 89 9.94 0.41 0.09
C PHE A 89 10.76 -0.21 1.24
N GLY A 90 10.20 -1.23 1.87
CA GLY A 90 10.92 -2.07 2.83
C GLY A 90 10.66 -3.56 2.62
N LEU A 91 11.27 -4.37 3.48
CA LEU A 91 11.20 -5.84 3.43
C LEU A 91 9.78 -6.40 3.33
N SER A 92 8.82 -5.78 4.04
CA SER A 92 7.40 -6.16 4.05
C SER A 92 6.60 -5.70 2.80
N LYS A 93 7.28 -5.06 1.83
CA LYS A 93 6.70 -4.42 0.64
C LYS A 93 5.75 -3.25 0.93
N GLY A 94 5.76 -2.74 2.17
CA GLY A 94 5.19 -1.44 2.50
C GLY A 94 6.14 -0.29 2.15
N LEU A 95 5.63 0.94 2.16
CA LEU A 95 6.43 2.16 1.93
C LEU A 95 6.68 2.86 3.28
N ILE A 96 7.94 3.09 3.62
CA ILE A 96 8.39 3.73 4.86
C ILE A 96 8.64 5.21 4.56
N THR A 97 7.84 6.09 5.16
CA THR A 97 7.96 7.54 5.02
C THR A 97 8.65 8.17 6.24
N LYS A 98 8.89 9.49 6.20
CA LYS A 98 9.29 10.26 7.41
C LYS A 98 8.31 10.10 8.58
N LYS A 99 7.04 9.78 8.31
CA LYS A 99 5.99 9.51 9.31
C LYS A 99 5.81 8.01 9.61
N GLY A 100 6.69 7.16 9.08
CA GLY A 100 6.65 5.70 9.25
C GLY A 100 5.89 4.96 8.16
N ILE A 101 5.67 3.66 8.40
CA ILE A 101 5.05 2.70 7.48
C ILE A 101 3.55 2.49 7.75
N ALA A 102 3.06 2.89 8.93
CA ALA A 102 1.67 2.69 9.37
C ALA A 102 0.70 3.73 8.78
N GLY A 103 0.84 4.04 7.50
CA GLY A 103 0.03 5.02 6.77
C GLY A 103 -0.65 4.45 5.52
N ARG A 104 -1.52 5.27 4.93
CA ARG A 104 -2.17 5.04 3.64
C ARG A 104 -1.91 6.22 2.71
N PHE A 105 -2.03 5.97 1.41
CA PHE A 105 -1.74 6.94 0.35
C PHE A 105 -2.94 7.05 -0.57
N GLY A 106 -3.11 8.23 -1.14
CA GLY A 106 -3.96 8.52 -2.29
C GLY A 106 -3.20 9.46 -3.22
N SER A 107 -3.62 9.52 -4.47
CA SER A 107 -3.00 10.38 -5.48
C SER A 107 -4.03 10.98 -6.41
N ILE A 108 -3.64 12.11 -7.00
CA ILE A 108 -4.38 12.84 -8.02
C ILE A 108 -3.42 13.10 -9.16
N VAL A 109 -3.90 12.92 -10.40
CA VAL A 109 -3.22 13.35 -11.61
C VAL A 109 -3.95 14.58 -12.12
N THR A 110 -3.22 15.68 -12.35
CA THR A 110 -3.81 16.96 -12.72
C THR A 110 -2.92 17.72 -13.72
N GLU A 111 -3.53 18.59 -14.52
CA GLU A 111 -2.84 19.56 -15.40
C GLU A 111 -2.33 20.79 -14.64
N LEU A 112 -2.59 20.92 -13.33
CA LEU A 112 -1.96 21.95 -12.51
C LEU A 112 -0.44 21.74 -12.47
N GLU A 113 0.31 22.73 -12.96
CA GLU A 113 1.78 22.71 -12.91
C GLU A 113 2.28 23.03 -11.49
N LEU A 114 3.06 22.11 -10.93
CA LEU A 114 3.71 22.26 -9.62
C LEU A 114 5.19 21.91 -9.73
N PRO A 115 6.07 22.57 -8.96
CA PRO A 115 7.46 22.16 -8.88
C PRO A 115 7.54 20.74 -8.28
N PRO A 116 8.36 19.83 -8.85
CA PRO A 116 8.50 18.48 -8.32
C PRO A 116 9.27 18.47 -7.01
N ASP A 117 8.87 17.60 -6.09
CA ASP A 117 9.60 17.34 -4.84
C ASP A 117 10.94 16.65 -5.10
N LYS A 118 11.96 17.01 -4.31
CA LYS A 118 13.25 16.32 -4.31
C LYS A 118 13.17 15.01 -3.52
N ARG A 119 13.55 13.90 -4.14
CA ARG A 119 13.74 12.62 -3.45
C ARG A 119 15.01 12.67 -2.59
N MET A 120 14.89 12.26 -1.33
CA MET A 120 15.98 12.22 -0.34
C MET A 120 16.59 10.82 -0.20
N TYR A 121 16.43 10.00 -1.23
CA TYR A 121 16.88 8.60 -1.31
C TYR A 121 17.25 8.29 -2.76
N GLU A 122 18.15 7.33 -2.93
CA GLU A 122 18.65 6.86 -4.22
C GLU A 122 18.10 5.48 -4.55
N ASN A 123 18.05 4.57 -3.56
CA ASN A 123 17.58 3.20 -3.76
C ASN A 123 16.17 2.98 -3.24
N ILE A 124 15.56 1.90 -3.72
CA ILE A 124 14.19 1.52 -3.37
C ILE A 124 14.04 1.06 -1.91
N TYR A 125 15.13 0.88 -1.15
CA TYR A 125 15.11 0.34 0.22
C TYR A 125 15.82 1.22 1.26
N ASP A 126 16.21 2.46 0.95
CA ASP A 126 17.05 3.28 1.83
C ASP A 126 16.45 3.53 3.23
N ASN A 127 15.12 3.65 3.35
CA ASN A 127 14.46 3.82 4.64
C ASN A 127 14.26 2.50 5.41
N CYS A 128 14.65 1.35 4.87
CA CYS A 128 14.48 0.07 5.53
C CYS A 128 15.80 -0.39 6.17
N SER A 129 15.84 -0.49 7.50
CA SER A 129 17.00 -1.01 8.23
C SER A 129 17.24 -2.52 8.08
N MET A 130 16.45 -3.21 7.25
CA MET A 130 16.49 -4.67 7.07
C MET A 130 16.50 -5.47 8.40
N CYS A 131 15.93 -4.92 9.48
CA CYS A 131 15.99 -5.53 10.82
C CYS A 131 15.16 -6.82 11.00
N GLY A 132 14.32 -7.17 10.01
CA GLY A 132 13.47 -8.37 10.05
C GLY A 132 12.31 -8.33 11.06
N ALA A 133 12.11 -7.24 11.82
CA ALA A 133 11.04 -7.13 12.82
C ALA A 133 9.64 -7.37 12.23
N CYS A 134 9.41 -6.92 10.99
CA CYS A 134 8.15 -7.16 10.28
C CYS A 134 7.90 -8.65 9.96
N GLY A 135 8.96 -9.44 9.79
CA GLY A 135 8.90 -10.89 9.65
C GLY A 135 8.60 -11.59 10.97
N LYS A 136 9.26 -11.17 12.06
CA LYS A 136 8.98 -11.67 13.42
C LYS A 136 7.53 -11.46 13.84
N ASN A 137 6.91 -10.34 13.43
CA ASN A 137 5.52 -10.04 13.72
C ASN A 137 4.53 -10.73 12.77
N CYS A 138 4.98 -11.43 11.72
CA CYS A 138 4.09 -11.99 10.71
C CYS A 138 3.44 -13.30 11.22
N PRO A 139 2.10 -13.36 11.36
CA PRO A 139 1.42 -14.55 11.93
C PRO A 139 1.55 -15.82 11.08
N VAL A 140 1.93 -15.68 9.81
CA VAL A 140 2.01 -16.78 8.84
C VAL A 140 3.38 -16.90 8.20
N ASN A 141 4.42 -16.30 8.82
CA ASN A 141 5.80 -16.37 8.35
C ASN A 141 5.98 -16.02 6.86
N ALA A 142 5.17 -15.09 6.35
CA ALA A 142 5.17 -14.69 4.95
C ALA A 142 6.30 -13.71 4.60
N ILE A 143 7.18 -13.35 5.54
CA ILE A 143 8.26 -12.40 5.31
C ILE A 143 9.54 -12.96 5.93
N SER A 144 10.60 -13.07 5.14
CA SER A 144 11.94 -13.44 5.59
C SER A 144 13.01 -12.51 5.00
N LEU A 145 14.20 -12.49 5.59
CA LEU A 145 15.30 -11.64 5.13
C LEU A 145 15.87 -12.11 3.78
N ASP A 146 15.96 -13.41 3.58
CA ASP A 146 16.53 -14.06 2.39
C ASP A 146 15.59 -14.02 1.19
N LYS A 147 14.29 -14.27 1.38
CA LYS A 147 13.30 -14.38 0.29
C LYS A 147 12.36 -13.19 0.19
N GLY A 148 12.40 -12.26 1.15
CA GLY A 148 11.45 -11.16 1.23
C GLY A 148 10.04 -11.65 1.53
N LYS A 149 9.05 -11.01 0.91
CA LYS A 149 7.62 -11.28 1.18
C LYS A 149 7.02 -12.29 0.20
N ASN A 150 6.46 -13.36 0.74
CA ASN A 150 5.55 -14.27 0.07
C ASN A 150 4.12 -13.68 0.05
N HIS A 151 3.68 -13.20 -1.11
CA HIS A 151 2.34 -12.61 -1.27
C HIS A 151 1.21 -13.64 -1.14
N ILE A 152 1.45 -14.90 -1.53
CA ILE A 152 0.48 -15.98 -1.46
C ILE A 152 0.10 -16.26 0.00
N LEU A 153 1.08 -16.54 0.85
CA LEU A 153 0.84 -16.83 2.27
C LEU A 153 0.17 -15.64 2.98
N CYS A 154 0.63 -14.42 2.67
CA CYS A 154 0.03 -13.21 3.22
C CYS A 154 -1.44 -13.04 2.78
N HIS A 155 -1.76 -13.35 1.52
CA HIS A 155 -3.10 -13.24 0.96
C HIS A 155 -4.05 -14.27 1.57
N GLU A 156 -3.63 -15.52 1.68
CA GLU A 156 -4.44 -16.60 2.29
C GLU A 156 -4.80 -16.25 3.74
N PHE A 157 -3.88 -15.64 4.50
CA PHE A 157 -4.21 -15.16 5.84
C PHE A 157 -5.22 -14.00 5.81
N ILE A 158 -5.09 -13.05 4.87
CA ILE A 158 -6.06 -11.97 4.72
C ILE A 158 -7.45 -12.52 4.39
N ASN A 159 -7.58 -13.55 3.54
CA ASN A 159 -8.85 -14.21 3.25
C ASN A 159 -9.49 -14.77 4.54
N LYS A 160 -8.71 -15.46 5.39
CA LYS A 160 -9.18 -15.92 6.70
C LYS A 160 -9.65 -14.78 7.60
N THR A 161 -8.93 -13.65 7.61
CA THR A 161 -9.37 -12.47 8.37
C THR A 161 -10.66 -11.86 7.80
N ALA A 162 -10.84 -11.87 6.48
CA ALA A 162 -12.05 -11.36 5.83
C ALA A 162 -13.28 -12.23 6.13
N GLU A 163 -13.10 -13.54 6.24
CA GLU A 163 -14.16 -14.46 6.65
C GLU A 163 -14.55 -14.29 8.12
N LYS A 164 -13.55 -14.20 9.01
CA LYS A 164 -13.74 -14.14 10.46
C LYS A 164 -14.22 -12.78 10.96
N CYS A 165 -13.73 -11.68 10.38
CA CYS A 165 -13.88 -10.33 10.92
C CYS A 165 -14.89 -9.47 10.16
N LYS A 166 -15.86 -10.10 9.47
CA LYS A 166 -16.90 -9.37 8.73
C LYS A 166 -17.55 -8.29 9.60
N PRO A 167 -17.78 -7.08 9.06
CA PRO A 167 -17.63 -6.67 7.66
C PRO A 167 -16.22 -6.18 7.28
N ARG A 168 -15.23 -6.28 8.19
CA ARG A 168 -13.87 -5.76 7.99
C ARG A 168 -12.89 -6.89 7.63
N TYR A 169 -11.70 -6.49 7.17
CA TYR A 169 -10.63 -7.43 6.83
C TYR A 169 -9.26 -6.76 6.88
N GLY A 170 -8.19 -7.53 7.09
CA GLY A 170 -6.81 -7.05 7.09
C GLY A 170 -5.95 -7.71 8.15
N CYS A 171 -4.65 -7.39 8.16
CA CYS A 171 -3.70 -7.93 9.14
C CYS A 171 -2.81 -6.83 9.74
N GLY A 172 -1.95 -6.22 8.92
CA GLY A 172 -1.10 -5.07 9.30
C GLY A 172 -0.03 -5.33 10.36
N LYS A 173 0.14 -6.57 10.86
CA LYS A 173 1.14 -6.89 11.89
C LYS A 173 2.58 -6.57 11.51
N CYS A 174 2.88 -6.58 10.21
CA CYS A 174 4.17 -6.17 9.67
C CYS A 174 4.43 -4.65 9.73
N GLN A 175 3.47 -3.84 10.20
CA GLN A 175 3.54 -2.37 10.28
C GLN A 175 3.48 -1.85 11.73
N ILE A 176 3.13 -2.69 12.70
CA ILE A 176 2.98 -2.31 14.11
C ILE A 176 4.08 -2.93 14.97
N GLY A 177 4.52 -2.22 16.01
CA GLY A 177 5.60 -2.65 16.89
C GLY A 177 6.92 -2.90 16.16
N VAL A 178 7.14 -2.23 15.03
CA VAL A 178 8.37 -2.31 14.22
C VAL A 178 9.12 -0.97 14.30
N PRO A 179 10.45 -0.95 14.16
CA PRO A 179 11.22 0.30 14.25
C PRO A 179 10.77 1.39 13.27
N CYS A 180 10.19 1.00 12.13
CA CYS A 180 9.68 1.92 11.11
C CYS A 180 8.17 2.23 11.23
N GLU A 181 7.50 1.89 12.35
CA GLU A 181 6.04 2.09 12.53
C GLU A 181 5.65 3.56 12.31
N SER A 182 6.36 4.48 12.98
CA SER A 182 6.03 5.92 13.04
C SER A 182 7.16 6.86 12.60
N SER A 183 8.26 6.33 12.07
CA SER A 183 9.40 7.11 11.58
C SER A 183 10.28 6.31 10.63
N ILE A 184 11.29 6.95 10.04
CA ILE A 184 12.41 6.24 9.42
C ILE A 184 13.26 5.63 10.55
N PRO A 185 13.49 4.30 10.55
CA PRO A 185 14.23 3.65 11.62
C PRO A 185 15.69 4.13 11.62
N LYS A 186 16.27 4.29 12.82
CA LYS A 186 17.72 4.46 12.93
C LYS A 186 18.40 3.17 12.48
N ILE A 187 19.39 3.28 11.61
CA ILE A 187 20.27 2.16 11.25
C ILE A 187 21.21 1.98 12.44
N ASN A 188 21.09 0.84 13.12
CA ASN A 188 22.06 0.40 14.13
C ASN A 188 22.99 -0.62 13.51
#